data_AF-A0A2N2ABC2-F1
#
_entry.id   AF-A0A2N2ABC2-F1
#
_cell.length_a   1.000
_cell.length_b   1.000
_cell.length_c   1.000
_cell.angle_alpha   90.00
_cell.angle_beta   90.00
_cell.angle_gamma   90.00
#
_symmetry.space_group_name_H-M   'P 1'
#
loop_
_entity.id
_entity.type
_entity.pdbx_description
1 polymer ?
#
loop_
_entity_poly.entity_id
_entity_poly.type
_entity_poly.pdbx_seq_one_letter_code
_entity_poly.pdbx_strand_id
1 'polypeptide(L)'
;MDYAGHGVQNQVGGVEVYPTPITLGEQVNIIYDGLLSKSGAQDLFLHMGFGPHEHWHEVQDLRMFQTGRGWEQTVHIKDPSRLNFCFKDGADNWDNFSGHNWSFEVHHGQG
;
A
#
# COMPACT_ATOMS: atom_id res chain seq x y z
N MET A 1 -13.04 9.74 -8.25
CA MET A 1 -12.95 11.21 -8.16
C MET A 1 -11.48 11.53 -7.96
N ASP A 2 -10.88 12.24 -8.91
CA ASP A 2 -9.45 12.57 -8.91
C ASP A 2 -9.19 13.68 -7.88
N TYR A 3 -8.53 13.34 -6.77
CA TYR A 3 -7.97 14.32 -5.87
C TYR A 3 -6.49 14.50 -6.21
N ALA A 4 -6.22 15.45 -7.12
CA ALA A 4 -4.88 15.92 -7.43
C ALA A 4 -4.44 16.96 -6.39
N GLY A 5 -3.52 16.56 -5.51
CA GLY A 5 -2.84 17.44 -4.55
C GLY A 5 -1.62 16.72 -3.98
N HIS A 6 -0.44 17.09 -4.46
CA HIS A 6 0.88 16.47 -4.24
C HIS A 6 1.40 16.36 -2.78
N GLY A 7 0.52 16.39 -1.77
CA GLY A 7 0.91 16.19 -0.36
C GLY A 7 -0.13 15.48 0.51
N VAL A 8 -1.31 15.11 -0.04
CA VAL A 8 -2.44 14.59 0.76
C VAL A 8 -2.75 13.11 0.46
N GLN A 9 -2.33 12.58 -0.69
CA GLN A 9 -2.57 11.16 -1.05
C GLN A 9 -1.83 10.18 -0.12
N ASN A 10 -0.69 10.60 0.43
CA ASN A 10 0.20 9.74 1.23
C ASN A 10 -0.17 9.66 2.71
N GLN A 11 -1.35 10.11 3.15
CA GLN A 11 -1.78 9.99 4.56
C GLN A 11 -3.28 9.68 4.74
N VAL A 12 -3.96 9.20 3.69
CA VAL A 12 -5.37 8.81 3.81
C VAL A 12 -5.47 7.47 4.54
N GLY A 13 -6.31 7.41 5.58
CA GLY A 13 -6.55 6.17 6.33
C GLY A 13 -5.36 5.68 7.16
N GLY A 14 -4.36 6.54 7.42
CA GLY A 14 -3.15 6.16 8.14
C GLY A 14 -2.11 5.42 7.28
N VAL A 15 -2.20 5.54 5.95
CA VAL A 15 -1.23 4.97 5.01
C VAL A 15 -0.25 6.02 4.56
N GLU A 16 1.05 5.75 4.70
CA GLU A 16 2.14 6.50 4.09
C GLU A 16 2.90 5.65 3.07
N VAL A 17 3.27 6.25 1.94
CA VAL A 17 4.02 5.61 0.86
C VAL A 17 5.20 6.49 0.47
N TYR A 18 6.40 5.91 0.38
CA TYR A 18 7.62 6.64 0.05
C TYR A 18 8.66 5.74 -0.64
N PRO A 19 9.34 6.19 -1.72
CA PRO A 19 9.16 7.47 -2.39
C PRO A 19 7.88 7.53 -3.23
N THR A 20 7.40 8.75 -3.48
CA THR A 20 6.37 9.06 -4.49
C THR A 20 6.84 10.25 -5.33
N PRO A 21 6.67 10.27 -6.67
CA PRO A 21 6.00 9.25 -7.49
C PRO A 21 6.72 7.90 -7.45
N ILE A 22 5.96 6.81 -7.55
CA ILE A 22 6.53 5.45 -7.55
C ILE A 22 7.16 5.19 -8.92
N THR A 23 8.42 4.78 -8.95
CA THR A 23 9.11 4.44 -10.20
C THR A 23 9.32 2.94 -10.34
N LEU A 24 9.17 2.41 -11.55
CA LEU A 24 9.50 1.03 -11.88
C LEU A 24 10.97 0.73 -11.54
N GLY A 25 11.21 -0.39 -10.86
CA GLY A 25 12.53 -0.85 -10.41
C GLY A 25 12.97 -0.30 -9.05
N GLU A 26 12.21 0.62 -8.45
CA GLU A 26 12.52 1.15 -7.12
C GLU A 26 11.97 0.27 -6.00
N GLN A 27 12.51 0.48 -4.81
CA GLN A 27 11.94 -0.01 -3.56
C GLN A 27 11.07 1.08 -2.95
N VAL A 28 9.84 0.72 -2.58
CA VAL A 28 8.87 1.61 -1.95
C VAL A 28 8.56 1.10 -0.55
N ASN A 29 8.67 1.95 0.46
CA ASN A 29 8.22 1.68 1.82
C ASN A 29 6.75 2.09 1.95
N ILE A 30 5.93 1.14 2.43
CA ILE A 30 4.52 1.32 2.76
C ILE A 30 4.37 1.18 4.26
N ILE A 31 3.77 2.19 4.88
CA ILE A 31 3.61 2.31 6.32
C ILE A 31 2.13 2.45 6.62
N TYR A 32 1.66 1.73 7.64
CA TYR A 32 0.28 1.67 8.03
C TYR A 32 0.10 1.88 9.54
N ASP A 33 -0.62 2.93 9.89
CA ASP A 33 -1.16 3.20 11.23
C ASP A 33 -2.68 3.50 11.16
N GLY A 34 -3.38 2.64 10.42
CA GLY A 34 -4.82 2.74 10.17
C GLY A 34 -5.70 1.98 11.14
N LEU A 35 -6.89 1.60 10.67
CA LEU A 35 -7.95 0.95 11.45
C LEU A 35 -7.49 -0.30 12.21
N LEU A 36 -6.84 -1.26 11.54
CA LEU A 36 -6.45 -2.54 12.15
C LEU A 36 -5.35 -2.33 13.21
N SER A 37 -4.39 -1.42 12.95
CA SER A 37 -3.36 -1.02 13.93
C SER A 37 -4.02 -0.50 15.20
N LYS A 38 -4.94 0.45 15.06
CA LYS A 38 -5.68 1.08 16.16
C LYS A 38 -6.66 0.15 16.86
N SER A 39 -7.03 -0.95 16.21
CA SER A 39 -7.90 -1.99 16.77
C SER A 39 -7.12 -3.08 17.53
N GLY A 40 -5.79 -2.96 17.62
CA GLY A 40 -4.97 -3.86 18.41
C GLY A 40 -4.53 -5.14 17.67
N ALA A 41 -4.42 -5.09 16.34
CA ALA A 41 -3.85 -6.19 15.56
C ALA A 41 -2.44 -6.57 16.08
N GLN A 42 -2.21 -7.87 16.28
CA GLN A 42 -0.91 -8.42 16.72
C GLN A 42 -0.03 -8.86 15.55
N ASP A 43 -0.66 -9.18 14.42
CA ASP A 43 -0.04 -9.48 13.15
C ASP A 43 -0.79 -8.71 12.07
N LEU A 44 -0.04 -8.12 11.14
CA LEU A 44 -0.58 -7.34 10.05
C LEU A 44 0.15 -7.65 8.74
N PHE A 45 -0.61 -7.75 7.67
CA PHE A 45 -0.13 -8.09 6.34
C PHE A 45 -0.55 -7.02 5.35
N LEU A 46 0.39 -6.66 4.49
CA LEU A 46 0.14 -5.91 3.27
C LEU A 46 -0.36 -6.89 2.21
N HIS A 47 -1.62 -6.78 1.83
CA HIS A 47 -2.18 -7.49 0.68
C HIS A 47 -1.99 -6.60 -0.55
N MET A 48 -1.15 -7.02 -1.50
CA MET A 48 -0.80 -6.19 -2.65
C MET A 48 -0.81 -6.97 -3.96
N GLY A 49 -0.97 -6.26 -5.05
CA GLY A 49 -0.79 -6.76 -6.42
C GLY A 49 -0.61 -5.61 -7.41
N PHE A 50 -0.46 -5.96 -8.67
CA PHE A 50 -0.34 -5.01 -9.77
C PHE A 50 -1.55 -5.09 -10.71
N GLY A 51 -1.77 -4.09 -11.56
CA GLY A 51 -2.83 -4.10 -12.58
C GLY A 51 -4.00 -3.15 -12.30
N PRO A 52 -5.07 -3.21 -13.11
CA PRO A 52 -6.27 -2.41 -12.89
C PRO A 52 -6.96 -2.71 -11.56
N HIS A 53 -7.69 -1.74 -10.99
CA HIS A 53 -8.32 -1.85 -9.66
C HIS A 53 -9.15 -3.12 -9.44
N GLU A 54 -9.85 -3.64 -10.45
CA GLU A 54 -10.70 -4.84 -10.34
C GLU A 54 -9.98 -6.14 -10.74
N HIS A 55 -8.78 -6.06 -11.31
CA HIS A 55 -8.07 -7.19 -11.91
C HIS A 55 -6.60 -7.18 -11.50
N TRP A 56 -6.35 -7.43 -10.21
CA TRP A 56 -4.99 -7.51 -9.71
C TRP A 56 -4.33 -8.82 -10.16
N HIS A 57 -3.06 -8.76 -10.50
CA HIS A 57 -2.21 -9.91 -10.75
C HIS A 57 -0.99 -9.87 -9.85
N GLU A 58 -0.31 -11.02 -9.74
CA GLU A 58 0.81 -11.22 -8.81
C GLU A 58 0.46 -10.83 -7.35
N VAL A 59 -0.76 -11.20 -6.95
CA VAL A 59 -1.29 -10.92 -5.62
C VAL A 59 -0.51 -11.70 -4.56
N GLN A 60 -0.12 -11.01 -3.49
CA GLN A 60 0.62 -11.58 -2.38
C GLN A 60 0.30 -10.89 -1.06
N ASP A 61 0.41 -11.65 0.03
CA ASP A 61 0.34 -11.16 1.40
C ASP A 61 1.77 -11.08 1.98
N LEU A 62 2.23 -9.87 2.27
CA LEU A 62 3.54 -9.63 2.89
C LEU A 62 3.35 -9.26 4.36
N ARG A 63 3.94 -10.05 5.26
CA ARG A 63 3.92 -9.72 6.70
C ARG A 63 4.62 -8.38 6.93
N MET A 64 3.97 -7.47 7.64
CA MET A 64 4.53 -6.17 7.99
C MET A 64 5.26 -6.23 9.34
N PHE A 65 6.15 -5.28 9.57
CA PHE A 65 6.91 -5.18 10.81
C PHE A 65 6.46 -3.95 11.59
N GLN A 66 6.13 -4.13 12.86
CA GLN A 66 5.76 -3.02 13.73
C GLN A 66 7.00 -2.20 14.10
N THR A 67 6.92 -0.88 13.91
CA THR A 67 7.95 0.10 14.24
C THR A 67 7.35 1.26 15.05
N GLY A 68 8.16 2.27 15.37
CA GLY A 68 7.67 3.51 15.99
C GLY A 68 6.79 4.38 15.09
N ARG A 69 6.70 4.08 13.78
CA ARG A 69 5.90 4.82 12.79
C ARG A 69 4.57 4.12 12.45
N GLY A 70 4.40 2.88 12.88
CA GLY A 70 3.29 2.01 12.48
C GLY A 70 3.79 0.65 12.00
N TRP A 71 3.02 -0.01 11.15
CA TRP A 71 3.40 -1.25 10.49
C TRP A 71 4.06 -0.94 9.15
N GLU A 72 5.29 -1.40 8.92
CA GLU A 72 6.08 -1.08 7.74
C GLU A 72 6.39 -2.32 6.89
N GLN A 73 6.40 -2.14 5.57
CA GLN A 73 6.94 -3.12 4.61
C GLN A 73 7.51 -2.43 3.39
N THR A 74 8.69 -2.88 2.95
CA THR A 74 9.35 -2.40 1.73
C THR A 74 9.11 -3.38 0.59
N VAL A 75 8.66 -2.87 -0.55
CA VAL A 75 8.27 -3.65 -1.72
C VAL A 75 9.07 -3.22 -2.95
N HIS A 76 9.51 -4.17 -3.77
CA HIS A 76 10.16 -3.87 -5.04
C HIS A 76 9.10 -3.76 -6.14
N ILE A 77 9.07 -2.61 -6.82
CA ILE A 77 8.16 -2.32 -7.91
C ILE A 77 8.70 -2.93 -9.19
N LYS A 78 8.10 -4.03 -9.63
CA LYS A 78 8.58 -4.84 -10.76
C LYS A 78 7.63 -4.82 -11.96
N ASP A 79 6.48 -4.19 -11.83
CA ASP A 79 5.45 -4.12 -12.87
C ASP A 79 5.15 -2.64 -13.18
N PRO A 80 5.11 -2.24 -14.47
CA PRO A 80 4.88 -0.85 -14.87
C PRO A 80 3.42 -0.41 -14.80
N SER A 81 2.49 -1.31 -14.49
CA SER A 81 1.07 -0.98 -14.30
C SER A 81 0.83 -0.32 -12.93
N ARG A 82 -0.41 -0.32 -12.45
CA ARG A 82 -0.76 0.31 -11.16
C ARG A 82 -0.43 -0.63 -10.02
N LEU A 83 0.22 -0.12 -8.97
CA LEU A 83 0.31 -0.81 -7.68
C LEU A 83 -1.03 -0.65 -6.97
N ASN A 84 -1.59 -1.75 -6.47
CA ASN A 84 -2.76 -1.71 -5.59
C ASN A 84 -2.48 -2.49 -4.30
N PHE A 85 -3.02 -2.02 -3.19
CA PHE A 85 -2.88 -2.71 -1.92
C PHE A 85 -3.96 -2.36 -0.91
N CYS A 86 -4.10 -3.23 0.08
CA CYS A 86 -4.89 -3.07 1.29
C CYS A 86 -4.24 -3.86 2.43
N PHE A 87 -4.90 -3.90 3.59
CA PHE A 87 -4.34 -4.51 4.79
C PHE A 87 -5.28 -5.55 5.36
N LYS A 88 -4.70 -6.61 5.93
CA LYS A 88 -5.42 -7.59 6.74
C LYS A 88 -4.66 -7.90 8.02
N ASP A 89 -5.38 -8.25 9.07
CA ASP A 89 -4.77 -8.75 10.31
C ASP A 89 -4.69 -10.28 10.34
N GLY A 90 -4.06 -10.82 11.38
CA GLY A 90 -3.97 -12.27 11.60
C GLY A 90 -5.31 -12.98 11.88
N ALA A 91 -6.39 -12.23 12.13
CA ALA A 91 -7.73 -12.75 12.35
C ALA A 91 -8.62 -12.64 11.09
N ASP A 92 -8.04 -12.28 9.95
CA ASP A 92 -8.72 -12.12 8.66
C ASP A 92 -9.72 -10.94 8.60
N ASN A 93 -9.52 -9.92 9.44
CA ASN A 93 -10.18 -8.63 9.27
C ASN A 93 -9.46 -7.79 8.23
N TRP A 94 -10.21 -7.04 7.44
CA TRP A 94 -9.69 -6.27 6.31
C TRP A 94 -9.88 -4.76 6.52
N ASP A 95 -8.84 -4.01 6.20
CA ASP A 95 -8.93 -2.58 5.91
C ASP A 95 -8.58 -2.39 4.44
N ASN A 96 -9.63 -2.32 3.63
CA ASN A 96 -9.56 -2.11 2.18
C ASN A 96 -10.19 -0.77 1.78
N PHE A 97 -10.27 0.17 2.73
CA PHE A 97 -10.89 1.48 2.52
C PHE A 97 -12.28 1.39 1.88
N SER A 98 -13.14 0.51 2.43
CA SER A 98 -14.49 0.23 1.93
C SER A 98 -14.53 -0.29 0.49
N GLY A 99 -13.54 -1.10 0.11
CA GLY A 99 -13.41 -1.71 -1.22
C GLY A 99 -12.67 -0.86 -2.24
N HIS A 100 -12.33 0.40 -1.93
CA HIS A 100 -11.58 1.26 -2.85
C HIS A 100 -10.09 0.92 -2.92
N ASN A 101 -9.54 0.30 -1.88
CA ASN A 101 -8.11 0.02 -1.72
C ASN A 101 -7.27 1.31 -1.81
N TRP A 102 -5.95 1.16 -1.66
CA TRP A 102 -5.00 2.20 -2.05
C TRP A 102 -4.38 1.80 -3.38
N SER A 103 -4.16 2.79 -4.25
CA SER A 103 -3.56 2.54 -5.55
C SER A 103 -2.70 3.69 -6.03
N PHE A 104 -1.58 3.35 -6.67
CA PHE A 104 -0.57 4.30 -7.14
C PHE A 104 -0.16 3.95 -8.57
N GLU A 105 -0.05 4.98 -9.41
CA GLU A 105 0.53 4.81 -10.75
C GLU A 105 2.03 4.57 -10.63
N VAL A 106 2.53 3.59 -11.39
CA VAL A 106 3.97 3.35 -11.53
C VAL A 106 4.46 4.11 -12.75
N HIS A 107 5.50 4.91 -12.54
CA HIS A 107 6.14 5.69 -13.59
C HIS A 107 7.36 4.95 -14.12
N HIS A 108 7.62 5.08 -15.42
CA HIS A 108 8.92 4.73 -15.96
C HIS A 108 9.92 5.82 -15.52
N GLY A 109 11.06 5.41 -14.95
CA GLY A 109 12.12 6.36 -14.59
C GLY A 109 12.49 7.20 -15.81
N GLN A 110 12.75 8.49 -15.57
CA GLN A 110 13.31 9.35 -16.62
C GLN A 110 14.68 8.75 -16.99
N GLY A 111 14.78 8.20 -18.21
CA GLY A 111 16.04 7.67 -18.75
C GLY A 111 17.08 8.74 -19.00
#